data_AF-A0A3S9Y7P2-F1
#
_entry.id   AF-A0A3S9Y7P2-F1
#
_cell.length_a   1.000
_cell.length_b   1.000
_cell.length_c   1.000
_cell.angle_alpha   90.00
_cell.angle_beta   90.00
_cell.angle_gamma   90.00
#
_symmetry.space_group_name_H-M   'P 1'
#
loop_
_entity.id
_entity.type
_entity.pdbx_description
1 polymer ?
#
loop_
_entity_poly.entity_id
_entity_poly.type
_entity_poly.pdbx_seq_one_letter_code
_entity_poly.pdbx_strand_id
1 'polypeptide(L)'
;MLPASERPDVRRLGVGSGTALCAGAVLGPGVLTLPSLAADAAGPASILAWVVLLALCVPVAASFAALGARFPDGGGVATYVHRAIGPRAAAVVGWWFYGAVPIGVVSAAWIGGKYVAGAAGWGGTGAAVVAGAVVAVALVSNAVGLRMSGRVQLLLGGVLAVVLLGTVLAAAPQVSAAHFTPFMPGGWSSVGSAAVVLFFAFAGWEAASHLSGEFTDPGRDLPRVTRRTLAVITVLYLGLAVTTIGALGPAAGGTDTPLTELLARSVGGAARPVAAAAALFLTFGAVNSYLAGASRLGAALARDGAAPRALAKGGAPGEVPRRSLAVLGGAAVLVAAAAGFGGADLDLLMRATATCLAAVTLAGLAAALVLLPRRTPLWYGGCVSALLTAAVLAFSGRLLLIPAGLACAAVGFLTLRRVTR
;
A
#
# COMPACT_ATOMS: atom_id res chain seq x y z
N MET A 1 -14.77 -0.24 -34.70
CA MET A 1 -13.73 0.75 -34.34
C MET A 1 -14.38 2.11 -34.46
N LEU A 2 -14.55 2.85 -33.36
CA LEU A 2 -15.09 4.21 -33.41
C LEU A 2 -14.05 5.17 -34.05
N PRO A 3 -14.49 6.18 -34.82
CA PRO A 3 -13.62 7.16 -35.45
C PRO A 3 -12.77 7.93 -34.43
N ALA A 4 -11.56 8.35 -34.85
CA ALA A 4 -10.54 8.93 -33.99
C ALA A 4 -10.94 10.26 -33.30
N SER A 5 -12.06 10.89 -33.71
CA SER A 5 -12.54 12.18 -33.22
C SER A 5 -13.38 12.13 -31.93
N GLU A 6 -13.74 10.94 -31.43
CA GLU A 6 -14.60 10.79 -30.24
C GLU A 6 -13.87 10.22 -29.01
N ARG A 7 -12.54 10.09 -29.05
CA ARG A 7 -11.80 9.74 -27.84
C ARG A 7 -11.79 10.98 -26.94
N PRO A 8 -12.31 10.93 -25.70
CA PRO A 8 -12.16 12.05 -24.77
C PRO A 8 -10.66 12.36 -24.68
N ASP A 9 -10.32 13.64 -24.67
CA ASP A 9 -8.94 14.12 -24.62
C ASP A 9 -8.33 13.73 -23.26
N VAL A 10 -7.91 12.46 -23.13
CA VAL A 10 -7.28 11.93 -21.93
C VAL A 10 -5.91 12.57 -21.88
N ARG A 11 -5.81 13.70 -21.16
CA ARG A 11 -4.54 14.38 -20.91
C ARG A 11 -3.54 13.35 -20.40
N ARG A 12 -2.56 13.04 -21.24
CA ARG A 12 -1.52 12.06 -20.95
C ARG A 12 -0.66 12.56 -19.80
N LEU A 13 -0.36 11.70 -18.84
CA LEU A 13 0.48 12.03 -17.69
C LEU A 13 1.92 12.30 -18.15
N GLY A 14 2.45 13.47 -17.79
CA GLY A 14 3.87 13.79 -17.94
C GLY A 14 4.70 13.25 -16.76
N VAL A 15 6.03 13.16 -16.91
CA VAL A 15 6.92 12.56 -15.91
C VAL A 15 6.81 13.23 -14.52
N GLY A 16 6.63 14.55 -14.43
CA GLY A 16 6.51 15.25 -13.15
C GLY A 16 5.25 14.86 -12.37
N SER A 17 4.09 14.99 -13.01
CA SER A 17 2.81 14.56 -12.44
C SER A 17 2.78 13.05 -12.18
N GLY A 18 3.36 12.25 -13.07
CA GLY A 18 3.51 10.80 -12.86
C GLY A 18 4.31 10.46 -11.62
N THR A 19 5.45 11.13 -11.38
CA THR A 19 6.24 10.95 -10.15
C THR A 19 5.46 11.31 -8.91
N ALA A 20 4.78 12.47 -8.89
CA ALA A 20 4.01 12.88 -7.72
C ALA A 20 2.82 11.96 -7.44
N LEU A 21 2.18 11.42 -8.50
CA LEU A 21 1.08 10.46 -8.36
C LEU A 21 1.57 9.11 -7.83
N CYS A 22 2.65 8.57 -8.40
CA CYS A 22 3.26 7.32 -7.94
C CYS A 22 3.83 7.46 -6.52
N ALA A 23 4.48 8.58 -6.22
CA ALA A 23 4.96 8.87 -4.87
C ALA A 23 3.80 8.96 -3.88
N GLY A 24 2.71 9.66 -4.20
CA GLY A 24 1.53 9.72 -3.33
C GLY A 24 0.81 8.37 -3.17
N ALA A 25 0.86 7.50 -4.19
CA ALA A 25 0.31 6.16 -4.09
C ALA A 25 1.13 5.23 -3.19
N VAL A 26 2.47 5.40 -3.18
CA VAL A 26 3.39 4.60 -2.34
C VAL A 26 3.52 5.19 -0.93
N LEU A 27 3.58 6.52 -0.80
CA LEU A 27 3.56 7.28 0.45
C LEU A 27 2.14 7.26 1.03
N GLY A 28 1.62 6.07 1.32
CA GLY A 28 0.34 5.90 1.97
C GLY A 28 0.38 6.23 3.47
N PRO A 29 -0.74 6.04 4.18
CA PRO A 29 -0.84 6.28 5.63
C PRO A 29 0.19 5.50 6.45
N GLY A 30 0.68 4.38 5.93
CA GLY A 30 1.72 3.57 6.57
C GLY A 30 2.96 4.38 6.97
N VAL A 31 3.40 5.36 6.17
CA VAL A 31 4.60 6.17 6.49
C VAL A 31 4.51 6.87 7.85
N LEU A 32 3.29 7.17 8.30
CA LEU A 32 3.05 7.90 9.54
C LEU A 32 3.27 7.06 10.79
N THR A 33 3.26 5.72 10.69
CA THR A 33 3.33 4.83 11.87
C THR A 33 4.37 3.72 11.71
N LEU A 34 4.73 3.34 10.47
CA LEU A 34 5.71 2.29 10.18
C LEU A 34 7.08 2.48 10.82
N PRO A 35 7.68 3.70 10.88
CA PRO A 35 8.93 3.89 11.61
C PRO A 35 8.84 3.46 13.07
N SER A 36 7.72 3.75 13.75
CA SER A 36 7.51 3.33 15.14
C SER A 36 7.33 1.83 15.24
N LEU A 37 6.48 1.22 14.41
CA LEU A 37 6.26 -0.24 14.46
C LEU A 37 7.53 -1.03 14.12
N ALA A 38 8.36 -0.51 13.20
CA ALA A 38 9.62 -1.13 12.88
C ALA A 38 10.65 -0.96 14.00
N ALA A 39 10.69 0.21 14.65
CA ALA A 39 11.51 0.44 15.84
C ALA A 39 11.06 -0.42 17.03
N ASP A 40 9.76 -0.66 17.20
CA ASP A 40 9.23 -1.59 18.20
C ASP A 40 9.67 -3.03 17.91
N ALA A 41 9.57 -3.44 16.64
CA ALA A 41 9.91 -4.80 16.22
C ALA A 41 11.41 -5.12 16.27
N ALA A 42 12.30 -4.17 15.94
CA ALA A 42 13.73 -4.42 15.77
C ALA A 42 14.68 -3.37 16.37
N GLY A 43 14.15 -2.34 17.02
CA GLY A 43 14.95 -1.23 17.53
C GLY A 43 15.72 -0.51 16.39
N PRO A 44 16.97 -0.09 16.65
CA PRO A 44 17.82 0.55 15.63
C PRO A 44 18.08 -0.32 14.40
N ALA A 45 18.11 -1.65 14.55
CA ALA A 45 18.31 -2.59 13.45
C ALA A 45 17.17 -2.60 12.43
N SER A 46 16.02 -1.99 12.73
CA SER A 46 14.94 -1.76 11.75
C SER A 46 15.40 -0.97 10.51
N ILE A 47 16.46 -0.18 10.62
CA ILE A 47 17.09 0.51 9.48
C ILE A 47 17.59 -0.50 8.44
N LEU A 48 18.10 -1.66 8.86
CA LEU A 48 18.51 -2.71 7.93
C LEU A 48 17.32 -3.24 7.14
N ALA A 49 16.16 -3.44 7.80
CA ALA A 49 14.94 -3.86 7.13
C ALA A 49 14.47 -2.82 6.12
N TRP A 50 14.53 -1.52 6.47
CA TRP A 50 14.24 -0.43 5.54
C TRP A 50 15.17 -0.44 4.33
N VAL A 51 16.48 -0.55 4.52
CA VAL A 51 17.47 -0.56 3.43
C VAL A 51 17.25 -1.77 2.51
N VAL A 52 17.08 -2.96 3.08
CA VAL A 52 16.85 -4.20 2.30
C VAL A 52 15.56 -4.10 1.51
N LEU A 53 14.47 -3.61 2.12
CA LEU A 53 13.21 -3.40 1.41
C LEU A 53 13.34 -2.32 0.35
N LEU A 54 13.88 -1.14 0.64
CA LEU A 54 14.06 -0.10 -0.38
C LEU A 54 14.93 -0.58 -1.57
N ALA A 55 15.96 -1.37 -1.30
CA ALA A 55 16.76 -2.02 -2.34
C ALA A 55 15.96 -3.05 -3.16
N LEU A 56 15.12 -3.86 -2.51
CA LEU A 56 14.18 -4.79 -3.14
C LEU A 56 13.17 -4.06 -4.05
N CYS A 57 12.78 -2.85 -3.67
CA CYS A 57 11.79 -2.04 -4.37
C CYS A 57 12.22 -1.71 -5.82
N VAL A 58 13.53 -1.50 -6.02
CA VAL A 58 14.11 -1.10 -7.31
C VAL A 58 13.86 -2.16 -8.41
N PRO A 59 14.32 -3.41 -8.27
CA PRO A 59 14.06 -4.45 -9.26
C PRO A 59 12.58 -4.83 -9.38
N VAL A 60 11.79 -4.83 -8.28
CA VAL A 60 10.34 -5.08 -8.34
C VAL A 60 9.65 -4.06 -9.25
N ALA A 61 9.88 -2.77 -8.99
CA ALA A 61 9.27 -1.70 -9.77
C ALA A 61 9.77 -1.70 -11.22
N ALA A 62 11.04 -2.05 -11.46
CA ALA A 62 11.58 -2.21 -12.81
C ALA A 62 10.91 -3.39 -13.56
N SER A 63 10.68 -4.53 -12.89
CA SER A 63 9.99 -5.68 -13.47
C SER A 63 8.55 -5.35 -13.86
N PHE A 64 7.81 -4.67 -12.99
CA PHE A 64 6.43 -4.23 -13.28
C PHE A 64 6.37 -3.14 -14.36
N ALA A 65 7.33 -2.21 -14.38
CA ALA A 65 7.43 -1.22 -15.46
C ALA A 65 7.70 -1.90 -16.82
N ALA A 66 8.59 -2.89 -16.87
CA ALA A 66 8.88 -3.62 -18.10
C ALA A 66 7.69 -4.47 -18.58
N LEU A 67 6.95 -5.08 -17.65
CA LEU A 67 5.70 -5.80 -17.97
C LEU A 67 4.63 -4.85 -18.49
N GLY A 68 4.42 -3.70 -17.84
CA GLY A 68 3.46 -2.69 -18.28
C GLY A 68 3.80 -2.07 -19.65
N ALA A 69 5.09 -1.88 -19.94
CA ALA A 69 5.54 -1.42 -21.25
C ALA A 69 5.31 -2.47 -22.36
N ARG A 70 5.41 -3.77 -22.05
CA ARG A 70 5.20 -4.87 -23.02
C ARG A 70 3.75 -5.26 -23.19
N PHE A 71 2.98 -5.20 -22.10
CA PHE A 71 1.60 -5.64 -22.03
C PHE A 71 0.73 -4.54 -21.39
N PRO A 72 0.56 -3.40 -22.08
CA PRO A 72 -0.24 -2.30 -21.56
C PRO A 72 -1.70 -2.74 -21.45
N ASP A 73 -2.13 -3.02 -20.22
CA ASP A 73 -3.46 -3.48 -19.88
C ASP A 73 -3.86 -2.95 -18.50
N GLY A 74 -5.14 -2.58 -18.35
CA GLY A 74 -5.66 -1.99 -17.11
C GLY A 74 -5.84 -2.98 -15.96
N GLY A 75 -5.62 -4.29 -16.15
CA GLY A 75 -5.81 -5.31 -15.12
C GLY A 75 -4.61 -5.58 -14.20
N GLY A 76 -3.52 -4.82 -14.37
CA GLY A 76 -2.37 -4.83 -13.46
C GLY A 76 -1.70 -6.21 -13.30
N VAL A 77 -1.30 -6.55 -12.07
CA VAL A 77 -0.57 -7.78 -11.76
C VAL A 77 -1.35 -9.05 -12.14
N ALA A 78 -2.67 -9.04 -11.97
CA ALA A 78 -3.52 -10.18 -12.31
C ALA A 78 -3.45 -10.52 -13.81
N THR A 79 -3.39 -9.51 -14.69
CA THR A 79 -3.22 -9.72 -16.13
C THR A 79 -1.89 -10.37 -16.46
N TYR A 80 -0.79 -9.96 -15.82
CA TYR A 80 0.52 -10.57 -16.06
C TYR A 80 0.54 -12.04 -15.63
N VAL A 81 -0.03 -12.33 -14.46
CA VAL A 81 -0.17 -13.70 -13.94
C VAL A 81 -1.08 -14.55 -14.84
N HIS A 82 -2.15 -13.97 -15.37
CA HIS A 82 -3.02 -14.65 -16.33
C HIS A 82 -2.26 -15.08 -17.58
N ARG A 83 -1.43 -14.19 -18.14
CA ARG A 83 -0.64 -14.48 -19.35
C ARG A 83 0.50 -15.46 -19.11
N ALA A 84 1.14 -15.39 -17.94
CA ALA A 84 2.31 -16.20 -17.61
C ALA A 84 1.97 -17.60 -17.09
N ILE A 85 0.98 -17.69 -16.20
CA ILE A 85 0.69 -18.91 -15.40
C ILE A 85 -0.72 -19.44 -15.72
N GLY A 86 -1.67 -18.55 -16.01
CA GLY A 86 -3.01 -18.92 -16.46
C GLY A 86 -4.15 -18.35 -15.60
N PRO A 87 -5.41 -18.60 -16.00
CA PRO A 87 -6.59 -17.97 -15.42
C PRO A 87 -6.83 -18.32 -13.95
N ARG A 88 -6.51 -19.54 -13.51
CA ARG A 88 -6.68 -19.96 -12.12
C ARG A 88 -5.76 -19.20 -11.18
N ALA A 89 -4.49 -19.02 -11.56
CA ALA A 89 -3.52 -18.27 -10.75
C ALA A 89 -3.89 -16.78 -10.70
N ALA A 90 -4.35 -16.21 -11.81
CA ALA A 90 -4.82 -14.83 -11.86
C ALA A 90 -6.03 -14.59 -10.93
N ALA A 91 -6.95 -15.55 -10.84
CA ALA A 91 -8.07 -15.48 -9.91
C ALA A 91 -7.59 -15.47 -8.46
N VAL A 92 -6.65 -16.34 -8.08
CA VAL A 92 -6.07 -16.35 -6.72
C VAL A 92 -5.44 -15.01 -6.36
N VAL A 93 -4.65 -14.43 -7.29
CA VAL A 93 -4.02 -13.11 -7.10
C VAL A 93 -5.07 -12.00 -6.94
N GLY A 94 -6.14 -12.05 -7.72
CA GLY A 94 -7.26 -11.13 -7.58
C GLY A 94 -7.96 -11.24 -6.22
N TRP A 95 -8.13 -12.46 -5.70
CA TRP A 95 -8.70 -12.69 -4.37
C TRP A 95 -7.77 -12.25 -3.24
N TRP A 96 -6.45 -12.44 -3.35
CA TRP A 96 -5.49 -11.87 -2.41
C TRP A 96 -5.61 -10.36 -2.33
N PHE A 97 -5.63 -9.68 -3.48
CA PHE A 97 -5.74 -8.22 -3.51
C PHE A 97 -7.11 -7.74 -3.00
N TYR A 98 -8.21 -8.35 -3.48
CA TYR A 98 -9.57 -7.98 -3.08
C TYR A 98 -9.83 -8.24 -1.59
N GLY A 99 -9.32 -9.34 -1.03
CA GLY A 99 -9.43 -9.68 0.39
C GLY A 99 -8.51 -8.88 1.31
N ALA A 100 -7.36 -8.41 0.81
CA ALA A 100 -6.45 -7.56 1.59
C ALA A 100 -6.99 -6.15 1.82
N VAL A 101 -7.79 -5.62 0.89
CA VAL A 101 -8.23 -4.22 0.93
C VAL A 101 -9.05 -3.86 2.18
N PRO A 102 -10.05 -4.65 2.62
CA PRO A 102 -10.76 -4.37 3.88
C PRO A 102 -9.82 -4.29 5.09
N ILE A 103 -8.81 -5.17 5.16
CA ILE A 103 -7.81 -5.17 6.22
C ILE A 103 -6.99 -3.88 6.16
N GLY A 104 -6.43 -3.57 4.98
CA GLY A 104 -5.59 -2.39 4.79
C GLY A 104 -6.31 -1.06 5.00
N VAL A 105 -7.58 -0.97 4.58
CA VAL A 105 -8.43 0.22 4.78
C VAL A 105 -8.70 0.46 6.25
N VAL A 106 -9.00 -0.58 7.02
CA VAL A 106 -9.19 -0.48 8.47
C VAL A 106 -7.89 -0.07 9.16
N SER A 107 -6.75 -0.69 8.81
CA SER A 107 -5.43 -0.30 9.33
C SER A 107 -5.12 1.18 9.05
N ALA A 108 -5.31 1.61 7.81
CA ALA A 108 -5.08 2.99 7.41
C ALA A 108 -5.97 3.95 8.20
N ALA A 109 -7.27 3.66 8.30
CA ALA A 109 -8.21 4.47 9.05
C ALA A 109 -7.81 4.63 10.53
N TRP A 110 -7.31 3.57 11.15
CA TRP A 110 -6.77 3.60 12.51
C TRP A 110 -5.55 4.52 12.65
N ILE A 111 -4.65 4.56 11.66
CA ILE A 111 -3.53 5.51 11.65
C ILE A 111 -4.04 6.95 11.72
N GLY A 112 -4.94 7.34 10.79
CA GLY A 112 -5.54 8.68 10.81
C GLY A 112 -6.28 8.99 12.11
N GLY A 113 -7.03 8.01 12.64
CA GLY A 113 -7.75 8.12 13.90
C GLY A 113 -6.83 8.36 15.10
N LYS A 114 -5.73 7.61 15.21
CA LYS A 114 -4.73 7.78 16.29
C LYS A 114 -4.07 9.15 16.25
N TYR A 115 -3.78 9.67 15.06
CA TYR A 115 -3.24 11.03 14.90
C TYR A 115 -4.20 12.13 15.38
N VAL A 116 -5.48 12.04 15.00
CA VAL A 116 -6.50 13.00 15.43
C VAL A 116 -6.76 12.89 16.94
N ALA A 117 -6.92 11.66 17.44
CA ALA A 117 -7.14 11.42 18.87
C ALA A 117 -5.95 11.85 19.73
N GLY A 118 -4.72 11.65 19.25
CA GLY A 118 -3.51 12.09 19.93
C GLY A 118 -3.39 13.62 20.00
N ALA A 119 -3.81 14.34 18.95
CA ALA A 119 -3.83 15.80 18.95
C ALA A 119 -4.95 16.38 19.84
N ALA A 120 -6.11 15.71 19.90
CA ALA A 120 -7.29 16.19 20.62
C ALA A 120 -7.45 15.61 22.04
N GLY A 121 -6.64 14.63 22.43
CA GLY A 121 -6.72 13.97 23.74
C GLY A 121 -7.88 12.98 23.91
N TRP A 122 -8.45 12.46 22.82
CA TRP A 122 -9.69 11.65 22.85
C TRP A 122 -9.49 10.16 23.18
N GLY A 123 -8.26 9.72 23.43
CA GLY A 123 -7.93 8.33 23.74
C GLY A 123 -8.27 7.33 22.63
N GLY A 124 -8.23 6.03 22.94
CA GLY A 124 -8.45 4.95 21.96
C GLY A 124 -9.85 4.94 21.35
N THR A 125 -10.89 5.23 22.14
CA THR A 125 -12.27 5.31 21.64
C THR A 125 -12.45 6.46 20.64
N GLY A 126 -11.84 7.61 20.89
CA GLY A 126 -11.81 8.72 19.94
C GLY A 126 -11.14 8.34 18.62
N ALA A 127 -10.02 7.61 18.68
CA ALA A 127 -9.35 7.10 17.50
C ALA A 127 -10.25 6.14 16.69
N ALA A 128 -10.98 5.25 17.38
CA ALA A 128 -11.93 4.32 16.76
C ALA A 128 -13.07 5.07 16.04
N VAL A 129 -13.65 6.09 16.68
CA VAL A 129 -14.73 6.90 16.11
C VAL A 129 -14.25 7.62 14.85
N VAL A 130 -13.07 8.25 14.90
CA VAL A 130 -12.50 8.94 13.73
C VAL A 130 -12.18 7.94 12.62
N ALA A 131 -11.59 6.79 12.93
CA ALA A 131 -11.32 5.74 11.95
C ALA A 131 -12.61 5.24 11.27
N GLY A 132 -13.65 4.96 12.06
CA GLY A 132 -14.97 4.57 11.57
C GLY A 132 -15.59 5.64 10.67
N ALA A 133 -15.49 6.91 11.05
CA ALA A 133 -15.95 8.04 10.24
C ALA A 133 -15.20 8.14 8.91
N VAL A 134 -13.88 7.98 8.89
CA VAL A 134 -13.08 7.98 7.64
C VAL A 134 -13.54 6.88 6.69
N VAL A 135 -13.72 5.66 7.19
CA VAL A 135 -14.20 4.53 6.37
C VAL A 135 -15.63 4.78 5.87
N ALA A 136 -16.52 5.25 6.74
CA ALA A 136 -17.91 5.54 6.38
C ALA A 136 -18.01 6.62 5.30
N VAL A 137 -17.30 7.75 5.47
CA VAL A 137 -17.27 8.84 4.50
C VAL A 137 -16.67 8.36 3.17
N ALA A 138 -15.64 7.52 3.19
CA ALA A 138 -15.05 6.99 1.97
C ALA A 138 -15.97 6.00 1.25
N LEU A 139 -16.71 5.15 1.97
CA LEU A 139 -17.73 4.27 1.41
C LEU A 139 -18.88 5.07 0.77
N VAL A 140 -19.38 6.10 1.46
CA VAL A 140 -20.45 6.97 0.93
C VAL A 140 -19.95 7.73 -0.29
N SER A 141 -18.75 8.32 -0.24
CA SER A 141 -18.15 9.05 -1.36
C SER A 141 -18.04 8.16 -2.60
N ASN A 142 -17.56 6.92 -2.43
CA ASN A 142 -17.49 5.95 -3.50
C ASN A 142 -18.88 5.51 -4.01
N ALA A 143 -19.87 5.34 -3.12
CA ALA A 143 -21.23 4.91 -3.49
C ALA A 143 -21.99 5.97 -4.32
N VAL A 144 -21.73 7.25 -4.04
CA VAL A 144 -22.24 8.42 -4.78
C VAL A 144 -21.47 8.62 -6.10
N GLY A 145 -20.29 8.03 -6.24
CA GLY A 145 -19.45 8.17 -7.43
C GLY A 145 -18.55 9.40 -7.42
N LEU A 146 -18.29 9.97 -6.23
CA LEU A 146 -17.32 11.05 -6.07
C LEU A 146 -15.92 10.52 -6.36
N ARG A 147 -15.36 10.94 -7.50
CA ARG A 147 -13.97 10.63 -7.85
C ARG A 147 -13.08 11.75 -7.35
N MET A 148 -12.11 11.40 -6.52
CA MET A 148 -11.00 12.31 -6.24
C MET A 148 -10.32 12.65 -7.55
N SER A 149 -10.25 13.94 -7.88
CA SER A 149 -9.53 14.39 -9.06
C SER A 149 -8.05 14.05 -8.89
N GLY A 150 -7.39 13.61 -9.96
CA GLY A 150 -5.94 13.36 -9.95
C GLY A 150 -5.15 14.59 -9.46
N ARG A 151 -5.65 15.81 -9.67
CA ARG A 151 -5.06 17.05 -9.12
C ARG A 151 -5.08 17.09 -7.59
N VAL A 152 -6.16 16.66 -6.96
CA VAL A 152 -6.29 16.61 -5.50
C VAL A 152 -5.34 15.55 -4.94
N GLN A 153 -5.22 14.40 -5.60
CA GLN A 153 -4.29 13.35 -5.20
C GLN A 153 -2.82 13.79 -5.34
N LEU A 154 -2.49 14.51 -6.41
CA LEU A 154 -1.16 15.13 -6.60
C LEU A 154 -0.85 16.16 -5.53
N LEU A 155 -1.80 17.06 -5.23
CA LEU A 155 -1.64 18.07 -4.20
C LEU A 155 -1.42 17.41 -2.82
N LEU A 156 -2.24 16.42 -2.49
CA LEU A 156 -2.13 15.69 -1.23
C LEU A 156 -0.79 14.96 -1.09
N GLY A 157 -0.36 14.25 -2.14
CA GLY A 157 0.95 13.57 -2.16
C GLY A 157 2.12 14.54 -2.08
N GLY A 158 2.04 15.68 -2.76
CA GLY A 158 3.06 16.74 -2.70
C GLY A 158 3.16 17.38 -1.32
N VAL A 159 2.03 17.76 -0.72
CA VAL A 159 1.96 18.30 0.64
C VAL A 159 2.54 17.30 1.63
N LEU A 160 2.21 16.01 1.50
CA LEU A 160 2.78 14.97 2.35
C LEU A 160 4.29 14.90 2.22
N ALA A 161 4.83 14.83 0.99
CA ALA A 161 6.26 14.75 0.78
C ALA A 161 7.00 15.95 1.41
N VAL A 162 6.43 17.15 1.32
CA VAL A 162 6.96 18.36 1.96
C VAL A 162 6.91 18.26 3.49
N VAL A 163 5.78 17.82 4.07
CA VAL A 163 5.64 17.65 5.53
C VAL A 163 6.63 16.61 6.05
N LEU A 164 6.79 15.49 5.36
CA LEU A 164 7.75 14.45 5.73
C LEU A 164 9.19 14.96 5.64
N LEU A 165 9.56 15.60 4.54
CA LEU A 165 10.89 16.18 4.38
C LEU A 165 11.18 17.24 5.44
N GLY A 166 10.21 18.13 5.69
CA GLY A 166 10.29 19.14 6.75
C GLY A 166 10.49 18.50 8.12
N THR A 167 9.78 17.41 8.41
CA THR A 167 9.94 16.67 9.67
C THR A 167 11.33 16.06 9.80
N VAL A 168 11.83 15.42 8.74
CA VAL A 168 13.20 14.84 8.74
C VAL A 168 14.24 15.93 8.99
N LEU A 169 14.15 17.07 8.28
CA LEU A 169 15.08 18.18 8.44
C LEU A 169 15.00 18.83 9.83
N ALA A 170 13.79 18.99 10.36
CA ALA A 170 13.56 19.60 11.68
C ALA A 170 14.00 18.67 12.83
N ALA A 171 13.88 17.36 12.66
CA ALA A 171 14.31 16.37 13.64
C ALA A 171 15.80 16.01 13.55
N ALA A 172 16.46 16.25 12.42
CA ALA A 172 17.86 15.90 12.21
C ALA A 172 18.83 16.42 13.29
N PRO A 173 18.72 17.67 13.81
CA PRO A 173 19.60 18.16 14.88
C PRO A 173 19.43 17.44 16.22
N GLN A 174 18.32 16.73 16.42
CA GLN A 174 18.00 16.01 17.66
C GLN A 174 18.49 14.56 17.65
N VAL A 175 19.05 14.10 16.53
CA VAL A 175 19.53 12.74 16.37
C VAL A 175 20.77 12.51 17.24
N SER A 176 20.66 11.58 18.19
CA SER A 176 21.77 11.15 19.03
C SER A 176 22.31 9.80 18.57
N ALA A 177 23.62 9.70 18.35
CA ALA A 177 24.30 8.45 18.01
C ALA A 177 24.14 7.38 19.11
N ALA A 178 23.98 7.80 20.37
CA ALA A 178 23.78 6.90 21.50
C ALA A 178 22.48 6.10 21.41
N HIS A 179 21.47 6.61 20.70
CA HIS A 179 20.20 5.91 20.50
C HIS A 179 20.28 4.74 19.51
N PHE A 180 21.41 4.59 18.81
CA PHE A 180 21.67 3.45 17.94
C PHE A 180 22.46 2.32 18.63
N THR A 181 22.78 2.47 19.93
CA THR A 181 23.50 1.43 20.69
C THR A 181 22.67 0.96 21.88
N PRO A 182 22.43 -0.37 22.03
CA PRO A 182 22.84 -1.45 21.13
C PRO A 182 22.06 -1.45 19.81
N PHE A 183 22.74 -1.70 18.69
CA PHE A 183 22.13 -1.59 17.36
C PHE A 183 21.12 -2.70 17.07
N MET A 184 21.46 -3.94 17.44
CA MET A 184 20.68 -5.13 17.10
C MET A 184 20.29 -5.93 18.36
N PRO A 185 19.43 -5.38 19.24
CA PRO A 185 19.07 -6.03 20.50
C PRO A 185 18.30 -7.34 20.30
N GLY A 186 17.47 -7.44 19.25
CA GLY A 186 16.64 -8.60 18.95
C GLY A 186 17.21 -9.57 17.90
N GLY A 187 18.46 -9.39 17.46
CA GLY A 187 19.09 -10.23 16.43
C GLY A 187 18.43 -10.17 15.05
N TRP A 188 18.83 -11.07 14.14
CA TRP A 188 18.34 -11.10 12.75
C TRP A 188 16.84 -11.44 12.61
N SER A 189 16.27 -12.19 13.56
CA SER A 189 14.83 -12.52 13.55
C SER A 189 13.97 -11.27 13.71
N SER A 190 14.40 -10.30 14.53
CA SER A 190 13.73 -9.02 14.72
C SER A 190 13.73 -8.18 13.44
N VAL A 191 14.83 -8.18 12.68
CA VAL A 191 14.94 -7.49 11.38
C VAL A 191 13.97 -8.11 10.36
N GLY A 192 13.88 -9.44 10.32
CA GLY A 192 12.89 -10.15 9.50
C GLY A 192 11.45 -9.79 9.89
N SER A 193 11.15 -9.71 11.19
CA SER A 193 9.85 -9.25 11.69
C SER A 193 9.54 -7.81 11.26
N ALA A 194 10.49 -6.88 11.41
CA ALA A 194 10.32 -5.50 10.94
C ALA A 194 10.07 -5.45 9.43
N ALA A 195 10.75 -6.29 8.64
CA ALA A 195 10.54 -6.34 7.20
C ALA A 195 9.10 -6.71 6.81
N VAL A 196 8.42 -7.57 7.57
CA VAL A 196 7.01 -7.93 7.30
C VAL A 196 6.09 -6.73 7.44
N VAL A 197 6.17 -5.99 8.55
CA VAL A 197 5.31 -4.81 8.76
C VAL A 197 5.66 -3.69 7.78
N LEU A 198 6.95 -3.48 7.51
CA LEU A 198 7.42 -2.48 6.54
C LEU A 198 7.00 -2.78 5.10
N PHE A 199 6.72 -4.05 4.76
CA PHE A 199 6.16 -4.40 3.45
C PHE A 199 4.76 -3.79 3.24
N PHE A 200 4.08 -3.31 4.29
CA PHE A 200 2.89 -2.48 4.13
C PHE A 200 3.18 -1.17 3.37
N ALA A 201 4.34 -0.53 3.57
CA ALA A 201 4.74 0.68 2.82
C ALA A 201 5.04 0.40 1.34
N PHE A 202 5.17 -0.88 0.98
CA PHE A 202 5.34 -1.32 -0.40
C PHE A 202 4.03 -1.39 -1.17
N ALA A 203 2.90 -1.42 -0.44
CA ALA A 203 1.58 -1.31 -1.02
C ALA A 203 1.49 -0.03 -1.86
N GLY A 204 1.24 -0.16 -3.16
CA GLY A 204 1.05 1.00 -4.03
C GLY A 204 1.68 0.87 -5.40
N TRP A 205 2.75 0.06 -5.55
CA TRP A 205 3.34 -0.20 -6.86
C TRP A 205 2.40 -0.99 -7.78
N GLU A 206 1.62 -1.91 -7.22
CA GLU A 206 0.57 -2.63 -7.94
C GLU A 206 -0.53 -1.67 -8.40
N ALA A 207 -0.91 -0.71 -7.55
CA ALA A 207 -1.88 0.33 -7.90
C ALA A 207 -1.33 1.26 -9.00
N ALA A 208 -0.05 1.67 -8.89
CA ALA A 208 0.62 2.48 -9.91
C ALA A 208 0.70 1.79 -11.28
N SER A 209 0.76 0.44 -11.32
CA SER A 209 0.73 -0.30 -12.59
C SER A 209 -0.58 -0.11 -13.38
N HIS A 210 -1.70 0.19 -12.72
CA HIS A 210 -2.98 0.48 -13.39
C HIS A 210 -2.95 1.82 -14.15
N LEU A 211 -2.08 2.76 -13.72
CA LEU A 211 -1.90 4.06 -14.36
C LEU A 211 -0.95 4.00 -15.57
N SER A 212 -0.33 2.84 -15.84
CA SER A 212 0.63 2.68 -16.93
C SER A 212 0.05 3.03 -18.31
N GLY A 213 -1.26 2.81 -18.51
CA GLY A 213 -1.98 3.15 -19.74
C GLY A 213 -2.28 4.64 -19.93
N GLU A 214 -2.07 5.48 -18.92
CA GLU A 214 -2.36 6.92 -18.96
C GLU A 214 -1.14 7.78 -19.34
N PHE A 215 0.04 7.17 -19.48
CA PHE A 215 1.28 7.86 -19.82
C PHE A 215 1.40 8.20 -21.32
N THR A 216 2.13 9.28 -21.61
CA THR A 216 2.34 9.73 -23.00
C THR A 216 3.17 8.74 -23.79
N ASP A 217 4.31 8.34 -23.23
CA ASP A 217 5.18 7.30 -23.77
C ASP A 217 5.53 6.34 -22.61
N PRO A 218 4.74 5.27 -22.41
CA PRO A 218 4.97 4.32 -21.32
C PRO A 218 6.39 3.72 -21.32
N GLY A 219 7.00 3.53 -22.50
CA GLY A 219 8.33 2.95 -22.63
C GLY A 219 9.44 3.86 -22.09
N ARG A 220 9.29 5.18 -22.23
CA ARG A 220 10.28 6.17 -21.77
C ARG A 220 9.93 6.80 -20.42
N ASP A 221 8.65 7.03 -20.16
CA ASP A 221 8.19 7.76 -18.99
C ASP A 221 8.14 6.88 -17.74
N LEU A 222 7.67 5.63 -17.84
CA LEU A 222 7.58 4.72 -16.67
C LEU A 222 8.94 4.50 -16.00
N PRO A 223 10.04 4.19 -16.70
CA PRO A 223 11.33 4.03 -16.05
C PRO A 223 11.82 5.31 -15.34
N ARG A 224 11.54 6.49 -15.91
CA ARG A 224 11.95 7.78 -15.33
C ARG A 224 11.12 8.11 -14.09
N VAL A 225 9.80 7.90 -14.16
CA VAL A 225 8.86 8.07 -13.03
C VAL A 225 9.23 7.12 -11.90
N THR A 226 9.45 5.83 -12.20
CA THR A 226 9.86 4.82 -11.22
C THR A 226 11.16 5.23 -10.53
N ARG A 227 12.21 5.60 -11.27
CA ARG A 227 13.49 6.02 -10.67
C ARG A 227 13.35 7.27 -9.79
N ARG A 228 12.61 8.28 -10.23
CA ARG A 228 12.39 9.51 -9.44
C ARG A 228 11.55 9.22 -8.18
N THR A 229 10.52 8.39 -8.31
CA THR A 229 9.66 7.98 -7.19
C THR A 229 10.48 7.19 -6.16
N LEU A 230 11.28 6.21 -6.61
CA LEU A 230 12.18 5.43 -5.75
C LEU A 230 13.17 6.33 -5.00
N ALA A 231 13.76 7.32 -5.66
CA ALA A 231 14.67 8.26 -5.01
C ALA A 231 13.97 9.07 -3.90
N VAL A 232 12.78 9.61 -4.19
CA VAL A 232 11.99 10.38 -3.21
C VAL A 232 11.60 9.52 -2.02
N ILE A 233 11.00 8.35 -2.24
CA ILE A 233 10.56 7.49 -1.13
C ILE A 233 11.74 6.96 -0.32
N THR A 234 12.89 6.69 -0.94
CA THR A 234 14.10 6.22 -0.23
C THR A 234 14.59 7.27 0.74
N VAL A 235 14.69 8.53 0.29
CA VAL A 235 15.12 9.64 1.15
C VAL A 235 14.12 9.86 2.28
N LEU A 236 12.82 9.87 1.98
CA LEU A 236 11.79 10.15 2.99
C LEU A 236 11.66 9.02 4.00
N TYR A 237 11.56 7.76 3.57
CA TYR A 237 11.39 6.62 4.47
C TYR A 237 12.63 6.37 5.32
N LEU A 238 13.82 6.38 4.71
CA LEU A 238 15.05 6.16 5.47
C LEU A 238 15.34 7.35 6.39
N GLY A 239 15.13 8.58 5.92
CA GLY A 239 15.26 9.77 6.75
C GLY A 239 14.31 9.76 7.94
N LEU A 240 13.05 9.38 7.73
CA LEU A 240 12.06 9.27 8.81
C LEU A 240 12.41 8.13 9.79
N ALA A 241 12.87 6.98 9.30
CA ALA A 241 13.32 5.88 10.16
C ALA A 241 14.51 6.29 11.04
N VAL A 242 15.54 6.90 10.44
CA VAL A 242 16.73 7.37 11.15
C VAL A 242 16.38 8.44 12.18
N THR A 243 15.55 9.43 11.81
CA THR A 243 15.15 10.50 12.73
C THR A 243 14.21 10.00 13.83
N THR A 244 13.33 9.05 13.54
CA THR A 244 12.47 8.43 14.57
C THR A 244 13.32 7.74 15.64
N ILE A 245 14.26 6.88 15.24
CA ILE A 245 15.14 6.18 16.18
C ILE A 245 16.08 7.16 16.87
N GLY A 246 16.73 8.01 16.08
CA GLY A 246 17.77 8.93 16.55
C GLY A 246 17.26 10.01 17.49
N ALA A 247 16.05 10.55 17.26
CA ALA A 247 15.49 11.63 18.08
C ALA A 247 14.58 11.13 19.20
N LEU A 248 13.90 9.99 19.03
CA LEU A 248 12.99 9.45 20.06
C LEU A 248 13.65 8.40 20.96
N GLY A 249 14.73 7.74 20.50
CA GLY A 249 15.46 6.75 21.28
C GLY A 249 14.57 5.57 21.70
N PRO A 250 14.58 5.16 22.99
CA PRO A 250 13.74 4.07 23.48
C PRO A 250 12.23 4.29 23.29
N ALA A 251 11.78 5.54 23.19
CA ALA A 251 10.37 5.86 22.95
C ALA A 251 9.94 5.65 21.49
N ALA A 252 10.89 5.38 20.57
CA ALA A 252 10.62 5.23 19.15
C ALA A 252 9.63 4.11 18.84
N GLY A 253 9.63 3.01 19.60
CA GLY A 253 8.73 1.88 19.38
C GLY A 253 7.32 2.05 19.98
N GLY A 254 7.21 2.83 21.06
CA GLY A 254 5.98 2.93 21.84
C GLY A 254 5.00 4.02 21.41
N THR A 255 5.27 4.76 20.33
CA THR A 255 4.46 5.91 19.93
C THR A 255 3.55 5.59 18.75
N ASP A 256 2.25 5.86 18.93
CA ASP A 256 1.28 5.72 17.84
C ASP A 256 1.43 6.80 16.76
N THR A 257 2.07 7.92 17.10
CA THR A 257 2.16 9.13 16.26
C THR A 257 3.58 9.68 16.20
N PRO A 258 4.56 8.91 15.66
CA PRO A 258 5.97 9.32 15.65
C PRO A 258 6.20 10.66 14.93
N LEU A 259 5.48 10.93 13.83
CA LEU A 259 5.60 12.20 13.10
C LEU A 259 5.19 13.38 13.97
N THR A 260 4.09 13.24 14.72
CA THR A 260 3.61 14.27 15.65
C THR A 260 4.65 14.55 16.74
N GLU A 261 5.28 13.50 17.28
CA GLU A 261 6.29 13.65 18.34
C GLU A 261 7.56 14.31 17.82
N LEU A 262 8.05 13.91 16.63
CA LEU A 262 9.21 14.52 15.98
C LEU A 262 8.96 16.01 15.69
N LEU A 263 7.78 16.35 15.18
CA LEU A 263 7.40 17.73 14.91
C LEU A 263 7.19 18.55 16.20
N ALA A 264 6.57 17.96 17.23
CA ALA A 264 6.34 18.64 18.49
C ALA A 264 7.65 18.96 19.21
N ARG A 265 8.65 18.09 19.14
CA ARG A 265 9.99 18.33 19.69
C ARG A 265 10.80 19.37 18.92
N SER A 266 10.52 19.56 17.63
CA SER A 266 11.32 20.45 16.76
C SER A 266 10.71 21.84 16.59
N VAL A 267 9.38 21.93 16.45
CA VAL A 267 8.66 23.19 16.17
C VAL A 267 7.69 23.56 17.30
N GLY A 268 7.52 22.70 18.30
CA GLY A 268 6.65 22.92 19.45
C GLY A 268 5.23 22.35 19.29
N GLY A 269 4.41 22.50 20.33
CA GLY A 269 3.08 21.87 20.44
C GLY A 269 2.07 22.24 19.34
N ALA A 270 2.25 23.39 18.68
CA ALA A 270 1.40 23.82 17.57
C ALA A 270 1.48 22.90 16.34
N ALA A 271 2.49 22.03 16.26
CA ALA A 271 2.61 21.07 15.17
C ALA A 271 1.65 19.87 15.27
N ARG A 272 1.08 19.60 16.46
CA ARG A 272 0.12 18.50 16.69
C ARG A 272 -1.13 18.58 15.81
N PRO A 273 -1.88 19.70 15.75
CA PRO A 273 -3.04 19.82 14.88
C PRO A 273 -2.68 19.74 13.38
N VAL A 274 -1.50 20.23 12.99
CA VAL A 274 -1.01 20.16 11.60
C VAL A 274 -0.76 18.71 11.20
N ALA A 275 -0.06 17.96 12.05
CA ALA A 275 0.20 16.52 11.83
C ALA A 275 -1.11 15.72 11.79
N ALA A 276 -2.05 16.01 12.69
CA ALA A 276 -3.38 15.39 12.71
C ALA A 276 -4.18 15.66 11.44
N ALA A 277 -4.22 16.91 10.97
CA ALA A 277 -4.90 17.26 9.73
C ALA A 277 -4.27 16.55 8.53
N ALA A 278 -2.93 16.60 8.41
CA ALA A 278 -2.20 15.93 7.34
C ALA A 278 -2.47 14.41 7.33
N ALA A 279 -2.42 13.77 8.51
CA ALA A 279 -2.71 12.36 8.67
C ALA A 279 -4.15 12.00 8.27
N LEU A 280 -5.13 12.81 8.68
CA LEU A 280 -6.54 12.59 8.35
C LEU A 280 -6.79 12.68 6.84
N PHE A 281 -6.29 13.74 6.19
CA PHE A 281 -6.45 13.91 4.74
C PHE A 281 -5.75 12.79 3.96
N LEU A 282 -4.52 12.41 4.35
CA LEU A 282 -3.78 11.33 3.71
C LEU A 282 -4.54 10.00 3.82
N THR A 283 -5.00 9.71 5.03
CA THR A 283 -5.74 8.48 5.32
C THR A 283 -7.02 8.41 4.51
N PHE A 284 -7.81 9.49 4.49
CA PHE A 284 -9.02 9.53 3.69
C PHE A 284 -8.74 9.34 2.20
N GLY A 285 -7.73 10.03 1.65
CA GLY A 285 -7.34 9.91 0.24
C GLY A 285 -6.95 8.47 -0.14
N ALA A 286 -6.13 7.82 0.68
CA ALA A 286 -5.72 6.44 0.47
C ALA A 286 -6.91 5.47 0.58
N VAL A 287 -7.68 5.54 1.69
CA VAL A 287 -8.84 4.69 1.92
C VAL A 287 -9.86 4.81 0.79
N ASN A 288 -10.19 6.05 0.38
CA ASN A 288 -11.11 6.32 -0.71
C ASN A 288 -10.62 5.72 -2.04
N SER A 289 -9.32 5.84 -2.33
CA SER A 289 -8.71 5.32 -3.56
C SER A 289 -8.67 3.80 -3.61
N TYR A 290 -8.33 3.14 -2.49
CA TYR A 290 -8.32 1.69 -2.38
C TYR A 290 -9.73 1.09 -2.49
N LEU A 291 -10.74 1.68 -1.83
CA LEU A 291 -12.13 1.26 -1.97
C LEU A 291 -12.64 1.42 -3.41
N ALA A 292 -12.27 2.52 -4.07
CA ALA A 292 -12.60 2.75 -5.48
C ALA A 292 -11.97 1.69 -6.39
N GLY A 293 -10.68 1.40 -6.21
CA GLY A 293 -9.95 0.42 -7.01
C GLY A 293 -10.44 -1.01 -6.78
N ALA A 294 -10.58 -1.41 -5.51
CA ALA A 294 -10.98 -2.75 -5.13
C ALA A 294 -12.42 -3.08 -5.53
N SER A 295 -13.35 -2.11 -5.45
CA SER A 295 -14.73 -2.35 -5.88
C SER A 295 -14.83 -2.61 -7.39
N ARG A 296 -13.98 -1.95 -8.20
CA ARG A 296 -13.84 -2.25 -9.64
C ARG A 296 -13.17 -3.59 -9.88
N LEU A 297 -12.15 -3.94 -9.10
CA LEU A 297 -11.50 -5.25 -9.17
C LEU A 297 -12.50 -6.38 -8.87
N GLY A 298 -13.31 -6.25 -7.83
CA GLY A 298 -14.34 -7.23 -7.49
C GLY A 298 -15.39 -7.40 -8.59
N ALA A 299 -15.81 -6.30 -9.23
CA ALA A 299 -16.68 -6.36 -10.38
C ALA A 299 -16.02 -7.03 -11.60
N ALA A 300 -14.73 -6.77 -11.85
CA ALA A 300 -13.96 -7.42 -12.91
C ALA A 300 -13.82 -8.93 -12.67
N LEU A 301 -13.45 -9.34 -11.45
CA LEU A 301 -13.40 -10.75 -11.06
C LEU A 301 -14.75 -11.46 -11.28
N ALA A 302 -15.86 -10.78 -11.00
CA ALA A 302 -17.19 -11.34 -11.21
C ALA A 302 -17.57 -11.43 -12.70
N ARG A 303 -17.14 -10.47 -13.53
CA ARG A 303 -17.30 -10.49 -14.99
C ARG A 303 -16.53 -11.65 -15.61
N ASP A 304 -15.29 -11.85 -15.18
CA ASP A 304 -14.43 -12.96 -15.63
C ASP A 304 -14.87 -14.30 -14.99
N GLY A 305 -15.80 -14.22 -14.03
CA GLY A 305 -16.42 -15.36 -13.38
C GLY A 305 -15.49 -16.07 -12.39
N ALA A 306 -14.49 -15.35 -11.89
CA ALA A 306 -13.68 -15.68 -10.73
C ALA A 306 -14.33 -15.25 -9.40
N ALA A 307 -15.48 -14.56 -9.43
CA ALA A 307 -16.29 -14.19 -8.26
C ALA A 307 -17.81 -14.28 -8.56
N PRO A 308 -18.69 -14.16 -7.54
CA PRO A 308 -20.15 -14.24 -7.74
C PRO A 308 -20.66 -13.22 -8.77
N ARG A 309 -21.43 -13.70 -9.76
CA ARG A 309 -21.96 -12.87 -10.87
C ARG A 309 -22.72 -11.62 -10.41
N ALA A 310 -23.33 -11.67 -9.23
CA ALA A 310 -24.04 -10.53 -8.65
C ALA A 310 -23.17 -9.28 -8.50
N LEU A 311 -21.85 -9.44 -8.28
CA LEU A 311 -20.90 -8.33 -8.10
C LEU A 311 -20.53 -7.63 -9.42
N ALA A 312 -20.76 -8.26 -10.57
CA ALA A 312 -20.49 -7.66 -11.88
C ALA A 312 -21.45 -6.50 -12.22
N LYS A 313 -22.61 -6.43 -11.57
CA LYS A 313 -23.63 -5.40 -11.82
C LYS A 313 -23.13 -4.01 -11.38
N GLY A 314 -23.24 -3.01 -12.26
CA GLY A 314 -22.72 -1.67 -12.01
C GLY A 314 -21.21 -1.54 -12.28
N GLY A 315 -20.60 -2.56 -12.90
CA GLY A 315 -19.17 -2.60 -13.22
C GLY A 315 -18.81 -2.15 -14.63
N ALA A 316 -19.73 -1.50 -15.36
CA ALA A 316 -19.42 -0.95 -16.67
C ALA A 316 -18.57 0.33 -16.55
N PRO A 317 -17.83 0.73 -17.61
CA PRO A 317 -17.06 1.97 -17.59
C PRO A 317 -17.94 3.17 -17.24
N GLY A 318 -17.55 3.96 -16.23
CA GLY A 318 -18.32 5.11 -15.76
C GLY A 318 -19.30 4.81 -14.62
N GLU A 319 -19.68 3.54 -14.43
CA GLU A 319 -20.57 3.13 -13.35
C GLU A 319 -19.84 2.92 -12.02
N VAL A 320 -20.63 2.86 -10.93
CA VAL A 320 -20.16 2.55 -9.58
C VAL A 320 -20.58 1.11 -9.23
N PRO A 321 -19.64 0.18 -8.97
CA PRO A 321 -19.94 -1.19 -8.61
C PRO A 321 -20.39 -1.30 -7.14
N ARG A 322 -21.59 -0.77 -6.84
CA ARG A 322 -22.15 -0.64 -5.49
C ARG A 322 -22.22 -1.95 -4.71
N ARG A 323 -22.44 -3.08 -5.39
CA ARG A 323 -22.50 -4.40 -4.74
C ARG A 323 -21.13 -4.87 -4.28
N SER A 324 -20.10 -4.70 -5.11
CA SER A 324 -18.72 -5.00 -4.69
C SER A 324 -18.27 -4.05 -3.59
N LEU A 325 -18.62 -2.76 -3.68
CA LEU A 325 -18.36 -1.80 -2.62
C LEU A 325 -19.06 -2.17 -1.29
N ALA A 326 -20.30 -2.65 -1.33
CA ALA A 326 -21.02 -3.10 -0.14
C ALA A 326 -20.37 -4.34 0.51
N VAL A 327 -19.85 -5.28 -0.30
CA VAL A 327 -19.08 -6.42 0.23
C VAL A 327 -17.80 -5.94 0.91
N LEU A 328 -17.07 -5.00 0.29
CA LEU A 328 -15.87 -4.41 0.90
C LEU A 328 -16.20 -3.66 2.20
N GLY A 329 -17.29 -2.90 2.23
CA GLY A 329 -17.76 -2.19 3.42
C GLY A 329 -18.15 -3.15 4.55
N GLY A 330 -18.92 -4.20 4.24
CA GLY A 330 -19.27 -5.24 5.20
C GLY A 330 -18.04 -5.96 5.74
N ALA A 331 -17.09 -6.32 4.87
CA ALA A 331 -15.82 -6.92 5.28
C ALA A 331 -14.99 -5.98 6.15
N ALA A 332 -14.95 -4.68 5.84
CA ALA A 332 -14.24 -3.68 6.65
C ALA A 332 -14.86 -3.54 8.05
N VAL A 333 -16.20 -3.58 8.17
CA VAL A 333 -16.88 -3.59 9.47
C VAL A 333 -16.56 -4.86 10.25
N LEU A 334 -16.56 -6.03 9.60
CA LEU A 334 -16.19 -7.30 10.25
C LEU A 334 -14.74 -7.29 10.75
N VAL A 335 -13.81 -6.78 9.94
CA VAL A 335 -12.41 -6.64 10.34
C VAL A 335 -12.27 -5.65 11.50
N ALA A 336 -12.96 -4.50 11.45
CA ALA A 336 -12.93 -3.52 12.53
C ALA A 336 -13.53 -4.07 13.84
N ALA A 337 -14.61 -4.85 13.75
CA ALA A 337 -15.20 -5.52 14.90
C ALA A 337 -14.28 -6.60 15.48
N ALA A 338 -13.64 -7.41 14.62
CA ALA A 338 -12.69 -8.44 15.03
C ALA A 338 -11.42 -7.87 15.68
N ALA A 339 -10.96 -6.70 15.24
CA ALA A 339 -9.81 -6.00 15.83
C ALA A 339 -10.12 -5.33 17.19
N GLY A 340 -11.38 -5.35 17.62
CA GLY A 340 -11.86 -4.68 18.84
C GLY A 340 -11.91 -3.15 18.71
N PHE A 341 -12.87 -2.52 19.41
CA PHE A 341 -13.08 -1.06 19.42
C PHE A 341 -11.95 -0.23 20.11
N GLY A 342 -10.73 -0.77 20.20
CA GLY A 342 -9.58 -0.15 20.88
C GLY A 342 -8.28 -0.09 20.07
N GLY A 343 -8.23 -0.65 18.86
CA GLY A 343 -7.04 -0.55 18.00
C GLY A 343 -5.84 -1.37 18.48
N ALA A 344 -6.12 -2.41 19.28
CA ALA A 344 -5.12 -3.25 19.95
C ALA A 344 -4.20 -4.03 18.98
N ASP A 345 -4.54 -4.07 17.69
CA ASP A 345 -3.87 -4.92 16.70
C ASP A 345 -3.54 -4.17 15.39
N LEU A 346 -3.19 -2.87 15.45
CA LEU A 346 -2.77 -2.13 14.24
C LEU A 346 -1.58 -2.81 13.54
N ASP A 347 -0.57 -3.24 14.31
CA ASP A 347 0.57 -3.99 13.79
C ASP A 347 0.13 -5.29 13.10
N LEU A 348 -0.77 -6.05 13.72
CA LEU A 348 -1.32 -7.27 13.16
C LEU A 348 -2.06 -7.03 11.84
N LEU A 349 -2.93 -6.01 11.78
CA LEU A 349 -3.69 -5.67 10.57
C LEU A 349 -2.76 -5.20 9.43
N MET A 350 -1.74 -4.42 9.76
CA MET A 350 -0.73 -3.98 8.79
C MET A 350 0.08 -5.17 8.26
N ARG A 351 0.56 -6.06 9.14
CA ARG A 351 1.26 -7.28 8.74
C ARG A 351 0.38 -8.21 7.92
N ALA A 352 -0.88 -8.42 8.32
CA ALA A 352 -1.84 -9.24 7.58
C ALA A 352 -2.07 -8.73 6.15
N THR A 353 -2.23 -7.41 6.00
CA THR A 353 -2.34 -6.76 4.69
C THR A 353 -1.04 -6.93 3.89
N ALA A 354 0.10 -6.68 4.54
CA ALA A 354 1.42 -6.79 3.92
C ALA A 354 1.73 -8.22 3.44
N THR A 355 1.34 -9.26 4.19
CA THR A 355 1.50 -10.66 3.78
C THR A 355 0.68 -10.97 2.53
N CYS A 356 -0.56 -10.48 2.42
CA CYS A 356 -1.36 -10.67 1.21
C CYS A 356 -0.77 -9.94 0.01
N LEU A 357 -0.26 -8.71 0.21
CA LEU A 357 0.39 -7.94 -0.85
C LEU A 357 1.71 -8.59 -1.26
N ALA A 358 2.52 -9.07 -0.33
CA ALA A 358 3.74 -9.81 -0.63
C ALA A 358 3.48 -11.07 -1.46
N ALA A 359 2.37 -11.77 -1.21
CA ALA A 359 1.94 -12.89 -2.05
C ALA A 359 1.58 -12.45 -3.48
N VAL A 360 0.88 -11.32 -3.63
CA VAL A 360 0.59 -10.69 -4.93
C VAL A 360 1.88 -10.29 -5.65
N THR A 361 2.80 -9.61 -4.96
CA THR A 361 4.10 -9.19 -5.50
C THR A 361 4.91 -10.39 -5.95
N LEU A 362 4.98 -11.46 -5.14
CA LEU A 362 5.68 -12.70 -5.49
C LEU A 362 5.10 -13.35 -6.75
N ALA A 363 3.78 -13.44 -6.86
CA ALA A 363 3.12 -13.97 -8.07
C ALA A 363 3.38 -13.08 -9.29
N GLY A 364 3.38 -11.76 -9.12
CA GLY A 364 3.75 -10.80 -10.16
C GLY A 364 5.20 -10.95 -10.62
N LEU A 365 6.13 -11.15 -9.69
CA LEU A 365 7.54 -11.41 -10.00
C LEU A 365 7.71 -12.76 -10.70
N ALA A 366 6.99 -13.80 -10.28
CA ALA A 366 6.99 -15.08 -10.98
C ALA A 366 6.52 -14.93 -12.44
N ALA A 367 5.46 -14.15 -12.67
CA ALA A 367 5.01 -13.80 -14.02
C ALA A 367 6.07 -13.01 -14.80
N ALA A 368 6.78 -12.07 -14.15
CA ALA A 368 7.88 -11.33 -14.76
C ALA A 368 9.03 -12.25 -15.21
N LEU A 369 9.39 -13.23 -14.39
CA LEU A 369 10.46 -14.19 -14.70
C LEU A 369 10.13 -15.12 -15.87
N VAL A 370 8.84 -15.35 -16.13
CA VAL A 370 8.33 -16.13 -17.27
C VAL A 370 8.27 -15.27 -18.54
N LEU A 371 7.80 -14.03 -18.44
CA LEU A 371 7.50 -13.18 -19.60
C LEU A 371 8.66 -12.28 -20.07
N LEU A 372 9.64 -12.00 -19.21
CA LEU A 372 10.80 -11.15 -19.55
C LEU A 372 11.98 -11.99 -20.09
N PRO A 373 12.87 -11.39 -20.91
CA PRO A 373 13.98 -12.13 -21.51
C PRO A 373 14.95 -12.60 -20.43
N ARG A 374 15.28 -13.90 -20.50
CA ARG A 374 16.21 -14.55 -19.56
C ARG A 374 17.61 -13.95 -19.68
N ARG A 375 18.38 -14.05 -18.59
CA ARG A 375 19.79 -13.61 -18.49
C ARG A 375 20.03 -12.11 -18.73
N THR A 376 18.99 -11.29 -18.56
CA THR A 376 19.13 -9.83 -18.51
C THR A 376 19.36 -9.37 -17.07
N PRO A 377 20.00 -8.20 -16.83
CA PRO A 377 20.12 -7.65 -15.47
C PRO A 377 18.78 -7.52 -14.74
N LEU A 378 17.72 -7.19 -15.50
CA LEU A 378 16.35 -7.13 -15.00
C LEU A 378 15.83 -8.49 -14.54
N TRP A 379 16.15 -9.56 -15.26
CA TRP A 379 15.77 -10.92 -14.90
C TRP A 379 16.48 -11.38 -13.62
N TYR A 380 17.78 -11.11 -13.47
CA TYR A 380 18.51 -11.39 -12.23
C TYR A 380 17.97 -10.57 -11.06
N GLY A 381 17.67 -9.29 -11.26
CA GLY A 381 17.00 -8.45 -10.28
C GLY A 381 15.63 -9.01 -9.85
N GLY A 382 14.84 -9.50 -10.82
CA GLY A 382 13.58 -10.18 -10.55
C GLY A 382 13.74 -11.46 -9.72
N CYS A 383 14.78 -12.27 -9.99
CA CYS A 383 15.08 -13.48 -9.22
C CYS A 383 15.43 -13.16 -7.78
N VAL A 384 16.34 -12.20 -7.56
CA VAL A 384 16.70 -11.70 -6.22
C VAL A 384 15.47 -11.17 -5.52
N SER A 385 14.62 -10.43 -6.23
CA SER A 385 13.40 -9.88 -5.66
C SER A 385 12.40 -10.94 -5.22
N ALA A 386 12.22 -11.97 -6.05
CA ALA A 386 11.33 -13.08 -5.76
C ALA A 386 11.82 -13.85 -4.53
N LEU A 387 13.13 -14.10 -4.43
CA LEU A 387 13.75 -14.75 -3.29
C LEU A 387 13.59 -13.93 -2.00
N LEU A 388 13.85 -12.63 -2.04
CA LEU A 388 13.68 -11.76 -0.87
C LEU A 388 12.21 -11.61 -0.46
N THR A 389 11.30 -11.50 -1.42
CA THR A 389 9.85 -11.45 -1.12
C THR A 389 9.38 -12.77 -0.51
N ALA A 390 9.88 -13.92 -1.00
CA ALA A 390 9.62 -15.22 -0.40
C ALA A 390 10.19 -15.34 1.02
N ALA A 391 11.36 -14.76 1.29
CA ALA A 391 11.93 -14.69 2.64
C ALA A 391 11.04 -13.85 3.57
N VAL A 392 10.57 -12.67 3.14
CA VAL A 392 9.61 -11.85 3.91
C VAL A 392 8.32 -12.62 4.19
N LEU A 393 7.80 -13.37 3.22
CA LEU A 393 6.64 -14.23 3.42
C LEU A 393 6.90 -15.33 4.46
N ALA A 394 8.09 -15.94 4.47
CA ALA A 394 8.46 -16.94 5.48
C ALA A 394 8.42 -16.36 6.91
N PHE A 395 8.84 -15.10 7.08
CA PHE A 395 8.74 -14.38 8.37
C PHE A 395 7.30 -14.03 8.78
N SER A 396 6.31 -14.13 7.88
CA SER A 396 4.91 -13.83 8.19
C SER A 396 4.25 -14.92 9.06
N GLY A 397 4.86 -16.11 9.19
CA GLY A 397 4.41 -17.18 10.08
C GLY A 397 2.92 -17.54 9.90
N ARG A 398 2.13 -17.45 10.97
CA ARG A 398 0.69 -17.77 10.96
C ARG A 398 -0.14 -16.85 10.05
N LEU A 399 0.36 -15.66 9.70
CA LEU A 399 -0.34 -14.75 8.81
C LEU A 399 -0.44 -15.27 7.39
N LEU A 400 0.38 -16.25 7.00
CA LEU A 400 0.26 -16.96 5.72
C LEU A 400 -1.09 -17.70 5.58
N LEU A 401 -1.78 -17.99 6.68
CA LEU A 401 -3.12 -18.57 6.66
C LEU A 401 -4.14 -17.67 5.97
N ILE A 402 -3.93 -16.35 5.97
CA ILE A 402 -4.85 -15.39 5.32
C ILE A 402 -4.79 -15.53 3.79
N PRO A 403 -3.64 -15.36 3.10
CA PRO A 403 -3.57 -15.59 1.68
C PRO A 403 -3.83 -17.07 1.32
N ALA A 404 -3.44 -18.04 2.15
CA ALA A 404 -3.78 -19.45 1.91
C ALA A 404 -5.31 -19.67 1.91
N GLY A 405 -6.03 -19.11 2.89
CA GLY A 405 -7.49 -19.17 2.97
C GLY A 405 -8.17 -18.49 1.79
N LEU A 406 -7.69 -17.30 1.38
CA LEU A 406 -8.19 -16.61 0.19
C LEU A 406 -7.93 -17.40 -1.11
N ALA A 407 -6.77 -18.06 -1.22
CA ALA A 407 -6.46 -18.93 -2.35
C ALA A 407 -7.37 -20.17 -2.38
N CYS A 408 -7.59 -20.82 -1.24
CA CYS A 408 -8.53 -21.93 -1.11
C CYS A 408 -9.96 -21.51 -1.46
N ALA A 409 -10.41 -20.34 -1.01
CA ALA A 409 -11.73 -19.80 -1.34
C ALA A 409 -11.86 -19.53 -2.86
N ALA A 410 -10.84 -18.93 -3.48
CA ALA A 410 -10.81 -18.68 -4.91
C ALA A 410 -10.87 -19.99 -5.72
N VAL A 411 -10.06 -20.98 -5.36
CA VAL A 411 -10.03 -22.29 -6.03
C VAL A 411 -11.35 -23.04 -5.81
N GLY A 412 -11.86 -23.06 -4.58
CA GLY A 412 -13.14 -23.69 -4.22
C GLY A 412 -14.33 -23.08 -4.97
N PHE A 413 -14.35 -21.75 -5.12
CA PHE A 413 -15.36 -21.08 -5.94
C PHE A 413 -15.28 -21.50 -7.41
N LEU A 414 -14.06 -21.56 -7.98
CA LEU A 414 -13.85 -21.97 -9.37
C LEU A 414 -14.21 -23.45 -9.62
N THR A 415 -14.00 -24.34 -8.65
CA THR A 415 -14.37 -25.76 -8.77
C THR A 415 -15.88 -25.96 -8.66
N LEU A 416 -16.54 -25.37 -7.66
CA LEU A 416 -17.99 -25.44 -7.50
C LEU A 416 -18.75 -24.90 -8.72
N ARG A 417 -18.24 -23.84 -9.35
CA ARG A 417 -18.83 -23.28 -10.56
C ARG A 417 -18.70 -24.19 -11.79
N ARG A 418 -17.67 -25.04 -11.85
CA ARG A 418 -17.52 -26.03 -12.92
C ARG A 418 -18.48 -27.21 -12.78
N VAL A 419 -18.84 -27.56 -11.54
CA VAL A 419 -19.80 -28.64 -11.24
C VAL A 419 -21.25 -28.21 -11.49
N THR A 420 -21.52 -26.92 -11.40
CA THR A 420 -22.87 -26.34 -11.58
C THR A 420 -23.15 -25.82 -13.00
N ARG A 421 -22.23 -26.03 -13.94
CA ARG A 421 -22.41 -25.83 -15.38
C ARG A 421 -22.45 -27.17 -16.07
#